data_AF-A0A3D1XUG3-F1
#
_entry.id   AF-A0A3D1XUG3-F1
#
_cell.length_a   1.000
_cell.length_b   1.000
_cell.length_c   1.000
_cell.angle_alpha   90.00
_cell.angle_beta   90.00
_cell.angle_gamma   90.00
#
_symmetry.space_group_name_H-M   'P 1'
#
loop_
_entity.id
_entity.type
_entity.pdbx_description
1 polymer ?
#
loop_
_entity_poly.entity_id
_entity_poly.type
_entity_poly.pdbx_seq_one_letter_code
_entity_poly.pdbx_strand_id
1 'polypeptide(L)'
;METRVEVFLKKGINNSEAEGIKSDIQDLGIKKVREVITTQIYLIEGEISPSQKRLICENLLADHLIQEYHLNSKLKTQNSKLNPWIVEVWLKKGVTDTVAESAAKGIRDLGIK
;
A
#
# COMPACT_ATOMS: atom_id res chain seq x y z
N MET A 1 -15.60 -6.43 -10.24
CA MET A 1 -15.59 -5.25 -9.36
C MET A 1 -14.13 -4.92 -9.02
N GLU A 2 -13.79 -3.69 -8.67
CA GLU A 2 -12.42 -3.35 -8.28
C GLU A 2 -12.35 -3.15 -6.77
N THR A 3 -11.33 -3.71 -6.11
CA THR A 3 -11.06 -3.48 -4.70
C THR A 3 -9.65 -2.94 -4.52
N ARG A 4 -9.55 -1.75 -3.94
CA ARG A 4 -8.27 -1.14 -3.56
C ARG A 4 -7.93 -1.54 -2.14
N VAL A 5 -6.73 -2.07 -1.95
CA VAL A 5 -6.16 -2.39 -0.64
C VAL A 5 -4.93 -1.51 -0.44
N GLU A 6 -4.92 -0.73 0.63
CA GLU A 6 -3.78 0.10 1.04
C GLU A 6 -3.20 -0.50 2.30
N VAL A 7 -1.89 -0.80 2.31
CA VAL A 7 -1.19 -1.39 3.44
C VAL A 7 -0.15 -0.40 3.95
N PHE A 8 -0.22 -0.10 5.24
CA PHE A 8 0.59 0.89 5.94
C PHE A 8 1.39 0.22 7.04
N LEU A 9 2.55 0.78 7.37
CA LEU A 9 3.19 0.46 8.65
C LEU A 9 2.45 1.16 9.79
N LYS A 10 2.29 0.46 10.90
CA LYS A 10 1.69 1.02 12.12
C LYS A 10 2.55 2.16 12.66
N LYS A 11 1.89 3.11 13.34
CA LYS A 11 2.57 4.24 13.99
C LYS A 11 3.63 3.75 14.98
N GLY A 12 4.83 4.33 14.88
CA GLY A 12 5.97 4.01 15.76
C GLY A 12 6.87 2.90 15.25
N ILE A 13 6.53 2.26 14.13
CA ILE A 13 7.43 1.35 13.41
C ILE A 13 8.36 2.17 12.51
N ASN A 14 9.64 1.84 12.51
CA ASN A 14 10.63 2.48 11.64
C ASN A 14 10.37 2.06 10.18
N ASN A 15 10.28 3.06 9.28
CA ASN A 15 10.12 2.86 7.86
C ASN A 15 11.40 3.29 7.12
N SER A 16 12.28 2.33 6.86
CA SER A 16 13.56 2.58 6.18
C SER A 16 13.39 3.11 4.76
N GLU A 17 12.34 2.69 4.05
CA GLU A 17 12.03 3.16 2.70
C GLU A 17 11.66 4.65 2.72
N ALA A 18 10.79 5.06 3.63
CA ALA A 18 10.40 6.46 3.79
C ALA A 18 11.59 7.36 4.16
N GLU A 19 12.47 6.90 5.05
CA GLU A 19 13.69 7.65 5.41
C GLU A 19 14.67 7.74 4.24
N GLY A 20 14.82 6.68 3.44
CA GLY A 20 15.61 6.70 2.21
C GLY A 20 15.12 7.74 1.21
N ILE A 21 13.82 7.72 0.89
CA ILE A 21 13.18 8.69 0.00
C ILE A 21 13.35 10.13 0.53
N LYS A 22 13.19 10.33 1.85
CA LYS A 22 13.39 11.64 2.47
C LYS A 22 14.84 12.12 2.30
N SER A 23 15.83 11.24 2.45
CA SER A 23 17.23 11.55 2.19
C SER A 23 17.45 11.96 0.74
N ASP A 24 16.94 11.18 -0.21
CA ASP A 24 17.09 11.48 -1.65
C ASP A 24 16.46 12.84 -2.01
N ILE A 25 15.30 13.17 -1.45
CA ILE A 25 14.65 14.48 -1.62
C ILE A 25 15.53 15.62 -1.08
N GLN A 26 16.21 15.41 0.05
CA GLN A 26 17.13 16.39 0.63
C GLN A 26 18.38 16.58 -0.23
N ASP A 27 18.92 15.48 -0.79
CA ASP A 27 20.07 15.48 -1.69
C ASP A 27 19.76 16.21 -3.00
N LEU A 28 18.51 16.16 -3.48
CA LEU A 28 18.00 16.98 -4.59
C LEU A 28 17.80 18.46 -4.23
N GLY A 29 18.11 18.87 -2.99
CA GLY A 29 18.03 20.25 -2.52
C GLY A 29 16.67 20.68 -1.95
N ILE A 30 15.69 19.77 -1.86
CA ILE A 30 14.33 20.09 -1.38
C ILE A 30 14.27 19.91 0.15
N LYS A 31 14.69 20.94 0.89
CA LYS A 31 14.85 20.87 2.37
C LYS A 31 13.56 21.07 3.19
N LYS A 32 12.42 21.35 2.54
CA LYS A 32 11.16 21.68 3.23
C LYS A 32 10.31 20.46 3.57
N VAL A 33 10.63 19.28 3.06
CA VAL A 33 9.90 18.05 3.35
C VAL A 33 10.24 17.58 4.76
N ARG A 34 9.22 17.50 5.62
CA ARG A 34 9.37 17.14 7.05
C ARG A 34 9.25 15.64 7.29
N GLU A 35 8.37 15.01 6.54
CA GLU A 35 7.96 13.62 6.73
C GLU A 35 7.63 13.03 5.36
N VAL A 36 7.98 11.76 5.18
CA VAL A 36 7.60 10.93 4.04
C VAL A 36 6.87 9.73 4.62
N ILE A 37 5.79 9.32 3.97
CA ILE A 37 5.05 8.12 4.33
C ILE A 37 4.96 7.28 3.06
N THR A 38 5.32 6.00 3.17
CA THR A 38 5.12 5.03 2.09
C THR A 38 3.93 4.15 2.39
N THR A 39 3.25 3.69 1.34
CA THR A 39 2.05 2.86 1.43
C THR A 39 2.09 1.90 0.26
N GLN A 40 1.95 0.61 0.54
CA GLN A 40 1.83 -0.39 -0.51
C GLN A 40 0.37 -0.46 -0.96
N ILE A 41 0.13 -0.34 -2.26
CA ILE A 41 -1.21 -0.36 -2.82
C ILE A 41 -1.36 -1.60 -3.69
N TYR A 42 -2.46 -2.32 -3.49
CA TYR A 42 -2.88 -3.42 -4.36
C TYR A 42 -4.24 -3.11 -4.97
N LEU A 43 -4.36 -3.39 -6.26
CA LEU A 43 -5.62 -3.33 -6.99
C LEU A 43 -6.05 -4.76 -7.32
N ILE A 44 -7.16 -5.20 -6.72
CA ILE A 44 -7.70 -6.53 -6.95
C ILE A 44 -8.93 -6.40 -7.82
N GLU A 45 -8.84 -6.91 -9.04
CA GLU A 45 -9.94 -6.99 -9.99
C GLU A 45 -10.65 -8.35 -9.84
N GLY A 46 -11.96 -8.32 -9.63
CA GLY A 46 -12.77 -9.52 -9.50
C GLY A 46 -14.02 -9.34 -8.65
N GLU A 47 -14.80 -10.40 -8.49
CA GLU A 47 -15.93 -10.41 -7.56
C GLU A 47 -15.52 -11.13 -6.28
N ILE A 48 -15.04 -10.36 -5.31
CA ILE A 48 -14.64 -10.87 -4.00
C ILE A 48 -15.57 -10.33 -2.92
N SER A 49 -16.09 -11.24 -2.09
CA SER A 49 -16.98 -10.92 -0.98
C SER A 49 -16.25 -10.18 0.15
N PRO A 50 -16.96 -9.48 1.06
CA PRO A 50 -16.33 -8.79 2.19
C PRO A 50 -15.50 -9.70 3.11
N SER A 51 -15.89 -10.96 3.30
CA SER A 51 -15.11 -11.93 4.08
C SER A 51 -13.82 -12.34 3.37
N GLN A 52 -13.89 -12.56 2.05
CA GLN A 52 -12.71 -12.85 1.23
C GLN A 52 -11.73 -11.67 1.21
N LYS A 53 -12.21 -10.42 1.11
CA LYS A 53 -11.37 -9.22 1.21
C LYS A 53 -10.56 -9.20 2.51
N ARG A 54 -11.21 -9.46 3.65
CA ARG A 54 -10.53 -9.54 4.95
C ARG A 54 -9.51 -10.68 4.99
N LEU A 55 -9.89 -11.86 4.52
CA LEU A 55 -8.99 -13.02 4.50
C LEU A 55 -7.72 -12.73 3.70
N ILE A 56 -7.86 -12.16 2.50
CA ILE A 56 -6.73 -11.75 1.65
C ILE A 56 -5.83 -10.74 2.38
N CYS A 57 -6.41 -9.73 3.03
CA CYS A 57 -5.61 -8.72 3.70
C CYS A 57 -4.85 -9.29 4.90
N GLU A 58 -5.52 -10.06 5.75
CA GLU A 58 -4.97 -10.54 7.02
C GLU A 58 -4.03 -11.74 6.89
N ASN A 59 -4.18 -12.54 5.81
CA ASN A 59 -3.41 -13.79 5.65
C ASN A 59 -2.42 -13.75 4.49
N LEU A 60 -2.45 -12.70 3.65
CA LEU A 60 -1.57 -12.62 2.48
C LEU A 60 -0.92 -11.24 2.32
N LEU A 61 -1.70 -10.15 2.35
CA LEU A 61 -1.17 -8.83 1.93
C LEU A 61 -0.56 -7.99 3.04
N ALA A 62 -0.99 -8.17 4.29
CA ALA A 62 -0.53 -7.36 5.42
C ALA A 62 -0.08 -8.24 6.59
N ASP A 63 1.06 -7.88 7.18
CA ASP A 63 1.48 -8.43 8.46
C ASP A 63 0.76 -7.70 9.61
N HIS A 64 -0.18 -8.38 10.25
CA HIS A 64 -0.95 -7.83 11.36
C HIS A 64 -0.14 -7.34 12.57
N LEU A 65 1.15 -7.67 12.71
CA LEU A 65 1.98 -7.23 13.83
C LEU A 65 2.43 -5.79 13.61
N ILE A 66 2.96 -5.52 12.43
CA ILE A 66 3.65 -4.26 12.10
C ILE A 66 2.91 -3.41 11.07
N GLN A 67 1.92 -3.96 10.38
CA GLN A 67 1.14 -3.30 9.34
C GLN A 67 -0.35 -3.22 9.68
N GLU A 68 -1.01 -2.23 9.09
CA GLU A 68 -2.46 -2.06 9.06
C GLU A 68 -2.92 -1.91 7.61
N TYR A 69 -4.17 -2.28 7.31
CA TYR A 69 -4.71 -2.20 5.96
C TYR A 69 -6.04 -1.44 5.92
N HIS A 70 -6.29 -0.73 4.82
CA HIS A 70 -7.55 -0.08 4.54
C HIS A 70 -8.11 -0.55 3.20
N LEU A 71 -9.43 -0.77 3.15
CA LEU A 71 -10.15 -1.17 1.95
C LEU A 71 -10.89 0.03 1.37
N ASN A 72 -10.69 0.30 0.08
CA ASN A 72 -11.37 1.37 -0.67
C ASN A 72 -11.33 2.74 0.02
N SER A 73 -10.33 2.97 0.87
CA SER A 73 -10.12 4.26 1.50
C SER A 73 -9.55 5.19 0.45
N LYS A 74 -10.13 6.39 0.33
CA LYS A 74 -9.40 7.52 -0.26
C LYS A 74 -8.49 8.00 0.86
N LEU A 75 -7.18 7.73 0.79
CA LEU A 75 -6.13 8.20 1.72
C LEU A 75 -6.66 9.31 2.64
N LYS A 76 -7.31 8.93 3.74
CA LYS A 76 -7.76 9.88 4.73
C LYS A 76 -6.50 10.15 5.50
N THR A 77 -5.86 11.27 5.18
CA THR A 77 -4.81 11.82 6.02
C THR A 77 -5.30 11.72 7.46
N GLN A 78 -4.69 10.84 8.25
CA GLN A 78 -5.06 10.68 9.66
C GLN A 78 -4.83 11.99 10.45
N ASN A 79 -4.26 13.02 9.81
CA ASN A 79 -4.26 14.40 10.24
C ASN A 79 -4.80 15.34 9.16
N SER A 80 -6.07 15.72 9.27
CA SER A 80 -6.76 16.72 8.44
C SER A 80 -6.20 18.15 8.53
N LYS A 81 -5.08 18.36 9.25
CA LYS A 81 -4.38 19.66 9.37
C LYS A 81 -3.23 19.86 8.38
N LEU A 82 -2.78 18.81 7.70
CA LEU A 82 -1.72 18.90 6.71
C LEU A 82 -2.32 18.52 5.35
N ASN A 83 -2.05 19.34 4.33
CA ASN A 83 -2.35 19.03 2.94
C ASN A 83 -1.10 18.39 2.31
N PRO A 84 -0.93 17.07 2.40
CA PRO A 84 0.28 16.42 1.89
C PRO A 84 0.26 16.41 0.35
N TRP A 85 1.45 16.31 -0.22
CA TRP A 85 1.59 15.89 -1.60
C TRP A 85 1.48 14.37 -1.65
N ILE A 86 0.59 13.87 -2.51
CA ILE A 86 0.40 12.43 -2.72
C ILE A 86 0.91 12.12 -4.12
N VAL A 87 1.83 11.16 -4.19
CA VAL A 87 2.35 10.63 -5.45
C VAL A 87 2.06 9.13 -5.44
N GLU A 88 1.24 8.70 -6.39
CA GLU A 88 0.91 7.30 -6.58
C GLU A 88 1.63 6.80 -7.85
N VAL A 89 2.37 5.71 -7.72
CA VAL A 89 3.21 5.17 -8.78
C VAL A 89 2.69 3.78 -9.17
N TRP A 90 2.43 3.61 -10.47
CA TRP A 90 2.00 2.34 -11.06
C TRP A 90 2.94 1.92 -12.17
N LEU A 91 3.04 0.61 -12.38
CA LEU A 91 3.69 0.07 -13.56
C LEU A 91 2.89 0.45 -14.82
N LYS A 92 3.61 0.71 -15.91
CA LYS A 92 2.99 1.02 -17.20
C LYS A 92 2.29 -0.23 -17.75
N LYS A 93 1.26 -0.02 -18.58
CA LYS A 93 0.59 -1.11 -19.31
C LYS A 93 1.61 -1.92 -20.12
N GLY A 94 1.53 -3.24 -20.03
CA GLY A 94 2.42 -4.17 -20.71
C GLY A 94 3.73 -4.48 -19.98
N VAL A 95 3.99 -3.85 -18.83
CA VAL A 95 5.10 -4.25 -17.95
C VAL A 95 4.67 -5.43 -17.09
N THR A 96 5.52 -6.44 -16.99
CA THR A 96 5.30 -7.59 -16.12
C THR A 96 5.38 -7.17 -14.66
N ASP A 97 4.30 -7.42 -13.92
CA ASP A 97 4.23 -7.19 -12.48
C ASP A 97 4.33 -8.53 -11.74
N THR A 98 5.55 -8.89 -11.34
CA THR A 98 5.83 -10.14 -10.62
C THR A 98 5.19 -10.18 -9.23
N VAL A 99 4.97 -9.01 -8.62
CA VAL A 99 4.31 -8.90 -7.30
C VAL A 99 2.82 -9.21 -7.47
N ALA A 100 2.17 -8.61 -8.47
CA ALA A 100 0.78 -8.91 -8.78
C ALA A 100 0.56 -10.39 -9.15
N GLU A 101 1.45 -11.00 -9.94
CA GLU A 101 1.38 -12.43 -10.26
C GLU A 101 1.48 -13.33 -9.01
N SER A 102 2.41 -13.00 -8.12
CA SER A 102 2.61 -13.74 -6.87
C SER A 102 1.43 -13.57 -5.91
N ALA A 103 0.90 -12.35 -5.78
CA ALA A 103 -0.28 -12.06 -5.00
C ALA A 103 -1.52 -12.79 -5.56
N ALA A 104 -1.73 -12.77 -6.87
CA ALA A 104 -2.83 -13.47 -7.53
C ALA A 104 -2.73 -15.00 -7.34
N LYS A 105 -1.51 -15.55 -7.35
CA LYS A 105 -1.29 -16.95 -6.97
C LYS A 105 -1.67 -17.19 -5.50
N GLY A 106 -1.18 -16.39 -4.57
CA GLY A 106 -1.50 -16.52 -3.15
C GLY A 106 -3.00 -16.43 -2.85
N ILE A 107 -3.74 -15.55 -3.54
CA ILE A 107 -5.20 -15.45 -3.41
C ILE A 107 -5.88 -16.75 -3.85
N ARG A 108 -5.41 -17.38 -4.95
CA ARG A 108 -5.92 -18.67 -5.40
C ARG A 108 -5.61 -19.80 -4.42
N ASP A 109 -4.42 -19.76 -3.81
CA ASP A 109 -4.02 -20.75 -2.79
C ASP A 109 -4.88 -20.63 -1.51
N LEU A 110 -5.46 -19.45 -1.22
CA LEU A 110 -6.49 -19.26 -0.18
C LEU A 110 -7.88 -19.80 -0.59
N GLY A 111 -8.02 -20.39 -1.78
CA GLY A 111 -9.28 -20.93 -2.29
C GLY A 111 -10.23 -19.89 -2.89
N ILE A 112 -9.73 -18.67 -3.15
CA ILE A 112 -10.52 -17.57 -3.73
C ILE A 112 -10.24 -17.53 -5.25
N LYS A 113 -11.30 -17.61 -6.06
CA LYS A 113 -11.23 -17.65 -7.52
C LYS A 113 -11.63 -16.32 -8.14
#